data_AF-A0A965R386-F1
#
_entry.id   AF-A0A965R386-F1
#
_cell.length_a   1.000
_cell.length_b   1.000
_cell.length_c   1.000
_cell.angle_alpha   90.00
_cell.angle_beta   90.00
_cell.angle_gamma   90.00
#
_symmetry.space_group_name_H-M   'P 1'
#
loop_
_entity.id
_entity.type
_entity.pdbx_description
1 polymer ?
#
loop_
_entity_poly.entity_id
_entity_poly.type
_entity_poly.pdbx_seq_one_letter_code
_entity_poly.pdbx_strand_id
1 'polypeptide(L)' 'ADQSAAKTEEGNTANALGDKLTLYTVLMTIALFLLGVSAVVARLLIKTMLIGFSVVVFLLAVVLTLMVPFVSLA' A
#
# COMPACT_ATOMS: atom_id res chain seq x y z
N ALA A 1 18.74 -12.39 30.02
CA ALA A 1 17.30 -12.11 29.80
C ALA A 1 17.09 -10.91 28.88
N ASP A 2 17.97 -9.91 28.93
CA ASP A 2 17.78 -8.64 28.20
C ASP A 2 17.93 -8.73 26.67
N GLN A 3 18.81 -9.58 26.15
CA GLN A 3 18.97 -9.77 24.69
C GLN A 3 17.71 -10.37 24.02
N SER A 4 16.94 -11.19 24.74
CA SER A 4 15.70 -11.76 24.19
C SER A 4 14.58 -10.73 24.13
N ALA A 5 14.52 -9.81 25.09
CA ALA A 5 13.55 -8.71 25.09
C ALA A 5 13.83 -7.72 23.94
N ALA A 6 15.09 -7.32 23.76
CA ALA A 6 15.49 -6.43 22.66
C ALA A 6 15.17 -7.01 21.27
N LYS A 7 15.47 -8.31 21.05
CA LYS A 7 15.14 -8.98 19.78
C LYS A 7 13.64 -9.13 19.54
N THR A 8 12.85 -9.23 20.62
CA THR A 8 11.39 -9.30 20.51
C THR A 8 10.81 -7.95 20.07
N GLU A 9 11.35 -6.85 20.57
CA GLU A 9 10.93 -5.49 20.21
C GLU A 9 11.30 -5.13 18.76
N GLU A 10 12.50 -5.49 18.31
CA GLU A 10 12.92 -5.37 16.91
C GLU A 10 12.01 -6.20 15.99
N GLY A 11 11.72 -7.44 16.37
CA GLY A 11 10.83 -8.33 15.61
C GLY A 11 9.41 -7.79 15.51
N ASN A 12 8.87 -7.24 16.60
CA ASN A 12 7.52 -6.64 16.59
C ASN A 12 7.48 -5.40 15.68
N THR A 13 8.52 -4.57 15.71
CA THR A 13 8.63 -3.40 14.83
C THR A 13 8.71 -3.80 13.36
N ALA A 14 9.54 -4.80 13.04
CA ALA A 14 9.67 -5.33 11.69
C ALA A 14 8.34 -5.93 11.16
N ASN A 15 7.63 -6.69 11.99
CA ASN A 15 6.32 -7.24 11.64
C ASN A 15 5.31 -6.13 11.34
N ALA A 16 5.25 -5.09 12.19
CA ALA A 16 4.34 -3.96 11.97
C ALA A 16 4.64 -3.18 10.68
N LEU A 17 5.91 -3.06 10.29
CA LEU A 17 6.30 -2.46 9.01
C LEU A 17 5.93 -3.35 7.83
N GLY A 18 6.11 -4.67 7.96
CA GLY A 18 5.70 -5.67 6.95
C GLY A 18 4.18 -5.67 6.72
N ASP A 19 3.38 -5.58 7.77
CA ASP A 19 1.92 -5.47 7.68
C ASP A 19 1.49 -4.19 6.95
N LYS A 20 2.15 -3.06 7.23
CA LYS A 20 1.90 -1.80 6.50
C LYS A 20 2.22 -1.90 5.02
N LEU A 21 3.37 -2.48 4.66
CA LEU A 21 3.74 -2.71 3.26
C LEU A 21 2.73 -3.61 2.55
N THR A 22 2.28 -4.67 3.22
CA THR A 22 1.25 -5.58 2.70
C THR A 22 -0.07 -4.83 2.48
N LEU A 23 -0.50 -4.02 3.43
CA LEU A 23 -1.71 -3.21 3.30
C LEU A 23 -1.62 -2.23 2.11
N TYR A 24 -0.51 -1.52 1.96
CA TYR A 24 -0.35 -0.54 0.89
C TYR A 24 -0.27 -1.19 -0.49
N THR A 25 0.37 -2.37 -0.60
CA THR A 25 0.40 -3.14 -1.85
C THR A 25 -0.98 -3.68 -2.25
N VAL A 26 -1.78 -4.13 -1.27
CA VAL A 26 -3.19 -4.50 -1.51
C VAL A 26 -4.01 -3.30 -1.96
N LEU A 27 -3.86 -2.13 -1.32
CA LEU A 27 -4.53 -0.90 -1.74
C LEU A 27 -4.15 -0.48 -3.16
N MET A 28 -2.87 -0.55 -3.52
CA MET A 28 -2.40 -0.29 -4.89
C MET A 28 -3.01 -1.27 -5.89
N THR A 29 -3.07 -2.55 -5.55
CA THR A 29 -3.66 -3.59 -6.42
C THR A 29 -5.14 -3.33 -6.67
N ILE A 30 -5.90 -2.99 -5.63
CA ILE A 30 -7.32 -2.64 -5.75
C ILE A 30 -7.49 -1.37 -6.59
N ALA A 31 -6.65 -0.36 -6.39
CA ALA A 31 -6.69 0.88 -7.17
C ALA A 31 -6.44 0.62 -8.67
N LEU A 32 -5.42 -0.17 -9.01
CA LEU A 32 -5.14 -0.55 -10.39
C LEU A 32 -6.26 -1.41 -10.99
N PHE A 33 -6.88 -2.28 -10.19
CA PHE A 33 -8.04 -3.06 -10.61
C PHE A 33 -9.22 -2.15 -10.97
N LEU A 34 -9.57 -1.19 -10.11
CA LEU A 34 -10.64 -0.22 -10.38
C LEU A 34 -10.33 0.67 -11.60
N LEU A 35 -9.06 1.05 -11.77
CA LEU A 35 -8.60 1.76 -12.96
C LEU A 35 -8.80 0.90 -14.22
N GLY A 36 -8.52 -0.41 -14.16
CA GLY A 36 -8.81 -1.36 -15.22
C GLY A 36 -10.31 -1.47 -15.52
N VAL A 37 -11.16 -1.57 -14.48
CA VAL A 37 -12.62 -1.57 -14.62
C VAL A 37 -13.13 -0.30 -15.30
N SER A 38 -12.50 0.86 -15.05
CA SER A 38 -12.89 2.11 -15.71
C SER A 38 -12.79 2.07 -17.24
N ALA A 39 -11.92 1.22 -17.79
CA ALA A 39 -11.74 1.08 -19.24
C ALA A 39 -12.99 0.52 -19.95
N VAL A 40 -13.78 -0.31 -19.26
CA VAL A 40 -14.99 -0.95 -19.81
C VAL A 40 -16.28 -0.20 -19.48
N VAL A 41 -16.21 0.90 -18.72
CA VAL A 41 -17.40 1.69 -18.36
C VAL A 41 -17.82 2.59 -19.53
N ALA A 42 -19.05 2.41 -20.01
CA ALA A 42 -19.61 3.17 -21.13
C ALA A 42 -19.95 4.63 -20.79
N ARG A 43 -20.36 4.91 -19.54
CA ARG A 43 -20.79 6.25 -19.13
C ARG A 43 -19.58 7.11 -18.75
N LEU A 44 -19.29 8.13 -19.56
CA LEU A 44 -18.12 9.00 -19.39
C LEU A 44 -17.99 9.60 -17.99
N LEU A 45 -19.08 10.08 -17.39
CA LEU A 45 -19.04 10.63 -16.02
C LEU A 45 -18.54 9.61 -15.00
N ILE A 46 -19.05 8.38 -15.05
CA ILE A 46 -18.67 7.31 -14.12
C ILE A 46 -17.23 6.87 -14.39
N LYS A 47 -16.85 6.77 -15.67
CA LYS A 47 -15.48 6.44 -16.09
C LYS A 47 -14.47 7.45 -15.54
N THR A 48 -14.71 8.75 -15.70
CA THR A 48 -13.79 9.79 -15.21
C THR A 48 -13.72 9.80 -13.69
N MET A 49 -14.84 9.58 -12.98
CA MET A 49 -14.84 9.47 -11.52
C MET A 49 -14.03 8.25 -11.03
N LEU A 50 -14.18 7.10 -11.67
CA LEU A 50 -13.42 5.89 -11.36
C LEU A 50 -11.92 6.10 -11.61
N ILE A 51 -11.54 6.71 -12.74
CA ILE A 51 -10.14 7.04 -13.04
C ILE A 51 -9.58 7.96 -11.96
N GLY A 52 -10.26 9.08 -11.68
CA GLY A 52 -9.80 10.05 -10.70
C GLY A 52 -9.62 9.45 -9.31
N PHE A 53 -10.62 8.71 -8.83
CA PHE A 53 -10.57 8.06 -7.53
C PHE A 53 -9.43 7.01 -7.44
N SER A 54 -9.33 6.14 -8.46
CA SER A 54 -8.32 5.08 -8.50
C SER A 54 -6.90 5.67 -8.53
N VAL A 55 -6.67 6.71 -9.32
CA VAL A 55 -5.36 7.38 -9.40
C VAL A 55 -4.99 8.04 -8.07
N VAL A 56 -5.93 8.73 -7.40
CA VAL A 56 -5.67 9.37 -6.10
C VAL A 56 -5.31 8.32 -5.05
N VAL A 57 -6.08 7.23 -4.94
CA VAL A 57 -5.79 6.15 -3.98
C VAL A 57 -4.46 5.47 -4.28
N PHE A 58 -4.17 5.22 -5.55
CA PHE A 58 -2.89 4.63 -5.98
C PHE A 58 -1.70 5.52 -5.59
N LEU A 59 -1.75 6.81 -5.89
CA LEU A 59 -0.68 7.76 -5.56
C LEU A 59 -0.47 7.87 -4.05
N LEU A 60 -1.54 7.93 -3.26
CA LEU A 60 -1.44 7.93 -1.80
C LEU A 60 -0.78 6.65 -1.30
N ALA A 61 -1.17 5.49 -1.80
CA ALA A 61 -0.59 4.22 -1.39
C ALA A 61 0.90 4.10 -1.80
N VAL A 62 1.30 4.62 -2.96
CA VAL A 62 2.70 4.71 -3.38
C VAL A 62 3.50 5.59 -2.41
N VAL A 63 3.02 6.79 -2.10
CA VAL A 63 3.70 7.71 -1.16
C VAL A 63 3.86 7.06 0.22
N LEU A 64 2.81 6.43 0.73
CA LEU A 64 2.85 5.72 2.01
C LEU A 64 3.83 4.55 1.99
N THR A 65 3.89 3.80 0.88
CA THR A 65 4.85 2.70 0.70
C THR A 65 6.28 3.21 0.70
N LEU A 66 6.57 4.31 0.01
CA LEU A 66 7.90 4.92 -0.02
C LEU A 66 8.35 5.49 1.33
N MET A 67 7.40 5.83 2.22
CA MET A 67 7.69 6.27 3.58
C MET A 67 7.94 5.11 4.56
N VAL A 68 7.67 3.86 4.18
CA VAL A 68 7.97 2.72 5.06
C VAL A 68 9.49 2.45 5.01
N PRO A 69 10.20 2.55 6.14
CA PRO A 69 11.63 2.28 6.17
C PRO A 69 11.89 0.81 5.81
N PHE A 70 12.62 0.60 4.71
CA PHE A 70 13.14 -0.71 4.37
C PHE A 70 14.25 -1.05 5.36
N VAL A 71 14.04 -2.07 6.20
CA VAL A 71 15.14 -2.70 6.93
C VAL A 71 15.96 -3.44 5.88
N SER A 72 16.91 -2.73 5.26
CA SER A 72 17.96 -3.34 4.46
C SER A 72 18.75 -4.22 5.42
N LEU A 73 18.60 -5.55 5.27
CA LEU A 73 19.49 -6.53 5.89
C LEU A 73 20.88 -6.42 5.22
N ALA A 74 21.60 -5.34 5.52
CA ALA A 74 23.03 -5.22 5.26
C ALA A 74 23.81 -6.00 6.32
#